data_AF-A0A954YF05-F1
#
_entry.id   AF-A0A954YF05-F1
#
_cell.length_a   1.000
_cell.length_b   1.000
_cell.length_c   1.000
_cell.angle_alpha   90.00
_cell.angle_beta   90.00
_cell.angle_gamma   90.00
#
_symmetry.space_group_name_H-M   'P 1'
#
loop_
_entity.id
_entity.type
_entity.pdbx_description
1 polymer ?
#
loop_
_entity_poly.entity_id
_entity_poly.type
_entity_poly.pdbx_seq_one_letter_code
_entity_poly.pdbx_strand_id
1 'polypeptide(L)'
;MKRSSVVMLAVCCCACIQVGAFAGPSRDVPAAVSPESIQNIPLVGPILFDVMKGIGTNDGKAPSDTLGACCLDDGCRITTPRACREHGGVFRGIGSTCDDCRPAVGACCVETPAGILACIMTTPQGCRERGGVYQGDGSTCTDASCAPPPIGACCIQTADGVRCVPAT
;
A
#
# COMPACT_ATOMS: atom_id res chain seq x y z
N MET A 1 17.75 82.17 -19.54
CA MET A 1 17.16 81.43 -20.68
C MET A 1 16.21 80.40 -20.08
N LYS A 2 14.97 80.80 -19.80
CA LYS A 2 13.73 80.56 -20.58
C LYS A 2 13.09 79.20 -20.20
N ARG A 3 12.16 79.24 -19.24
CA ARG A 3 10.69 78.94 -19.35
C ARG A 3 10.40 77.45 -19.07
N SER A 4 9.82 77.09 -17.93
CA SER A 4 8.39 77.17 -17.55
C SER A 4 7.66 75.84 -17.76
N SER A 5 7.23 75.26 -16.62
CA SER A 5 5.84 74.84 -16.34
C SER A 5 5.28 73.50 -16.85
N VAL A 6 4.42 72.93 -15.98
CA VAL A 6 3.34 71.92 -16.17
C VAL A 6 3.81 70.47 -16.42
N VAL A 7 3.61 69.48 -15.53
CA VAL A 7 2.37 68.80 -15.10
C VAL A 7 1.51 68.31 -16.29
N MET A 8 0.90 67.13 -16.13
CA MET A 8 -0.15 66.50 -16.95
C MET A 8 0.35 65.60 -18.10
N LEU A 9 0.45 64.28 -17.87
CA LEU A 9 -0.61 63.27 -18.10
C LEU A 9 -1.12 63.24 -19.57
N ALA A 10 -0.65 62.25 -20.34
CA ALA A 10 -1.35 61.64 -21.48
C ALA A 10 -0.46 60.46 -21.96
N VAL A 11 -0.74 59.22 -21.57
CA VAL A 11 -1.71 58.29 -22.18
C VAL A 11 -1.30 57.84 -23.59
N CYS A 12 -1.18 56.51 -23.72
CA CYS A 12 -1.11 55.69 -24.94
C CYS A 12 0.16 55.79 -25.81
N CYS A 13 0.91 54.68 -25.89
CA CYS A 13 0.91 53.91 -27.14
C CYS A 13 1.47 52.49 -26.93
N CYS A 14 0.87 51.55 -27.67
CA CYS A 14 1.30 50.17 -27.83
C CYS A 14 2.74 50.03 -28.37
N ALA A 15 3.18 48.76 -28.32
CA ALA A 15 4.18 48.12 -29.17
C ALA A 15 5.63 48.15 -28.63
N CYS A 16 6.12 47.00 -28.14
CA CYS A 16 6.95 46.04 -28.91
C CYS A 16 8.44 46.43 -28.78
N ILE A 17 9.40 45.58 -28.37
CA ILE A 17 9.93 44.46 -29.16
C ILE A 17 11.13 43.80 -28.40
N GLN A 18 11.07 42.46 -28.27
CA GLN A 18 12.13 41.41 -28.36
C GLN A 18 13.26 41.40 -27.29
N VAL A 19 13.83 40.27 -26.84
CA VAL A 19 14.09 38.95 -27.46
C VAL A 19 14.41 37.94 -26.35
N GLY A 20 14.10 36.64 -26.52
CA GLY A 20 14.67 35.61 -25.62
C GLY A 20 14.11 34.19 -25.65
N ALA A 21 14.06 33.55 -26.83
CA ALA A 21 14.17 32.11 -27.10
C ALA A 21 13.51 31.07 -26.16
N PHE A 22 12.48 30.39 -26.69
CA PHE A 22 12.01 29.08 -26.22
C PHE A 22 12.74 27.96 -26.97
N ALA A 23 13.47 27.12 -26.23
CA ALA A 23 13.76 25.74 -26.60
C ALA A 23 13.67 24.92 -25.29
N GLY A 24 12.81 23.90 -25.25
CA GLY A 24 12.64 23.03 -24.06
C GLY A 24 13.83 22.08 -23.84
N PRO A 25 13.71 21.03 -22.99
CA PRO A 25 12.60 20.66 -22.10
C PRO A 25 13.08 20.41 -20.65
N SER A 26 12.76 21.29 -19.71
CA SER A 26 13.00 21.01 -18.30
C SER A 26 11.80 21.42 -17.47
N ARG A 27 11.21 20.42 -16.81
CA ARG A 27 10.10 20.53 -15.87
C ARG A 27 10.64 21.09 -14.56
N ASP A 28 11.07 22.35 -14.58
CA ASP A 28 11.53 23.06 -13.40
C ASP A 28 10.36 23.87 -12.84
N VAL A 29 9.78 23.31 -11.78
CA VAL A 29 8.89 24.01 -10.85
C VAL A 29 9.69 25.19 -10.28
N PRO A 30 9.28 26.46 -10.48
CA PRO A 30 10.00 27.54 -9.83
C PRO A 30 9.74 27.49 -8.33
N ALA A 31 10.87 27.53 -7.64
CA ALA A 31 11.02 27.57 -6.21
C ALA A 31 10.33 28.79 -5.56
N ALA A 32 9.93 28.56 -4.31
CA ALA A 32 9.90 29.54 -3.22
C ALA A 32 9.34 30.94 -3.53
N VAL A 33 8.06 31.15 -3.24
CA VAL A 33 7.52 32.48 -2.98
C VAL A 33 7.69 32.78 -1.49
N SER A 34 8.55 33.75 -1.16
CA SER A 34 8.77 34.29 0.18
C SER A 34 7.48 34.81 0.85
N PRO A 35 7.35 34.74 2.19
CA PRO A 35 6.07 34.98 2.91
C PRO A 35 5.68 36.44 3.17
N GLU A 36 6.32 37.46 2.58
CA GLU A 36 6.16 38.85 3.07
C GLU A 36 5.24 39.76 2.23
N SER A 37 4.35 39.22 1.39
CA SER A 37 3.45 40.05 0.56
C SER A 37 1.99 39.56 0.50
N ILE A 38 1.41 39.19 1.65
CA ILE A 38 -0.03 38.87 1.77
C ILE A 38 -0.73 39.85 2.72
N GLN A 39 -0.48 41.16 2.62
CA GLN A 39 -1.11 42.13 3.52
C GLN A 39 -2.15 43.04 2.88
N ASN A 40 -2.62 42.80 1.65
CA ASN A 40 -3.76 43.56 1.10
C ASN A 40 -4.44 42.92 -0.13
N ILE A 41 -5.17 41.81 0.06
CA ILE A 41 -6.20 41.39 -0.89
C ILE A 41 -7.56 41.51 -0.20
N PRO A 42 -8.40 42.51 -0.53
CA PRO A 42 -9.69 42.71 0.11
C PRO A 42 -10.77 41.80 -0.50
N LEU A 43 -10.49 40.50 -0.65
CA LEU A 43 -11.47 39.50 -1.12
C LEU A 43 -11.25 38.10 -0.53
N VAL A 44 -10.58 37.97 0.63
CA VAL A 44 -10.61 36.72 1.40
C VAL A 44 -11.85 36.67 2.28
N GLY A 45 -12.99 36.47 1.62
CA GLY A 45 -14.09 35.71 2.23
C GLY A 45 -13.63 34.28 2.57
N PRO A 46 -14.45 33.49 3.27
CA PRO A 46 -14.07 32.21 3.90
C PRO A 46 -13.51 31.11 2.95
N ILE A 47 -13.52 31.34 1.65
CA ILE A 47 -13.20 30.38 0.58
C ILE A 47 -11.75 29.85 0.54
N LEU A 48 -10.79 30.43 1.28
CA LEU A 48 -9.40 29.91 1.29
C LEU A 48 -9.10 28.97 2.46
N PHE A 49 -9.83 29.06 3.58
CA PHE A 49 -9.68 28.08 4.66
C PHE A 49 -10.33 26.72 4.34
N ASP A 50 -11.18 26.67 3.30
CA ASP A 50 -11.83 25.45 2.82
C ASP A 50 -11.03 24.68 1.75
N VAL A 51 -9.98 25.26 1.15
CA VAL A 51 -9.17 24.57 0.12
C VAL A 51 -7.96 23.81 0.70
N MET A 52 -7.54 24.10 1.93
CA MET A 52 -6.58 23.25 2.68
C MET A 52 -7.21 22.43 3.80
N LYS A 53 -8.53 22.52 3.98
CA LYS A 53 -9.32 21.67 4.88
C LYS A 53 -10.22 20.79 4.02
N GLY A 54 -9.59 19.95 3.20
CA GLY A 54 -10.29 19.15 2.18
C GLY A 54 -11.58 18.54 2.72
N ILE A 55 -12.70 18.96 2.15
CA ILE A 55 -13.91 18.17 1.86
C ILE A 55 -14.14 16.95 2.77
N GLY A 56 -14.32 17.19 4.07
CA GLY A 56 -14.82 16.19 5.00
C GLY A 56 -16.32 16.04 4.79
N THR A 57 -16.76 14.89 4.28
CA THR A 57 -18.18 14.52 4.26
C THR A 57 -18.71 14.50 5.70
N ASN A 58 -19.73 15.31 5.95
CA ASN A 58 -20.23 15.70 7.26
C ASN A 58 -21.15 14.64 7.93
N ASP A 59 -20.76 13.36 7.89
CA ASP A 59 -21.51 12.25 8.51
C ASP A 59 -20.81 11.62 9.73
N GLY A 60 -19.88 12.34 10.38
CA GLY A 60 -19.24 11.87 11.61
C GLY A 60 -18.43 10.56 11.47
N LYS A 61 -18.25 10.07 10.25
CA LYS A 61 -17.39 8.94 9.92
C LYS A 61 -16.11 9.52 9.33
N ALA A 62 -14.96 9.20 9.93
CA ALA A 62 -13.64 9.52 9.37
C ALA A 62 -13.60 9.12 7.87
N PRO A 63 -12.74 9.73 7.03
CA PRO A 63 -12.68 9.49 5.58
C PRO A 63 -12.27 8.04 5.24
N SER A 64 -13.19 7.09 5.45
CA SER A 64 -12.93 5.66 5.41
C SER A 64 -12.60 5.18 4.00
N ASP A 65 -12.93 5.97 2.98
CA ASP A 65 -12.66 5.69 1.56
C ASP A 65 -11.19 5.88 1.18
N THR A 66 -10.34 6.35 2.10
CA THR A 66 -8.88 6.42 1.90
C THR A 66 -8.10 5.85 3.10
N LEU A 67 -8.81 5.26 4.07
CA LEU A 67 -8.21 4.66 5.26
C LEU A 67 -8.15 3.14 5.13
N GLY A 68 -7.14 2.56 5.78
CA GLY A 68 -6.94 1.12 5.84
C GLY A 68 -5.99 0.73 6.96
N ALA A 69 -5.81 -0.57 7.16
CA ALA A 69 -4.92 -1.11 8.17
C ALA A 69 -3.44 -0.79 7.86
N CYS A 70 -2.79 -0.21 8.84
CA CYS A 70 -1.35 -0.06 8.89
C CYS A 70 -0.78 -0.97 9.96
N CYS A 71 -0.03 -1.98 9.52
CA CYS A 71 0.62 -2.95 10.37
C CYS A 71 2.00 -2.42 10.75
N LEU A 72 2.21 -2.22 12.05
CA LEU A 72 3.47 -1.84 12.65
C LEU A 72 3.97 -3.01 13.50
N ASP A 73 5.25 -3.02 13.87
CA ASP A 73 5.82 -4.08 14.71
C ASP A 73 5.14 -4.13 16.10
N ASP A 74 4.77 -2.97 16.64
CA ASP A 74 4.15 -2.84 17.97
C ASP A 74 2.61 -2.81 17.95
N GLY A 75 1.96 -2.92 16.79
CA GLY A 75 0.51 -2.94 16.71
C GLY A 75 -0.09 -2.55 15.37
N CYS A 76 -1.40 -2.29 15.37
CA CYS A 76 -2.11 -1.86 14.17
C CYS A 76 -2.95 -0.62 14.42
N ARG A 77 -3.06 0.22 13.40
CA ARG A 77 -3.99 1.35 13.37
C ARG A 77 -4.60 1.54 11.99
N ILE A 78 -5.82 2.08 11.95
CA ILE A 78 -6.49 2.46 10.71
C ILE A 78 -6.06 3.89 10.33
N THR A 79 -5.35 4.04 9.20
CA THR A 79 -4.76 5.32 8.79
C THR A 79 -4.63 5.41 7.27
N THR A 80 -4.08 6.51 6.75
CA THR A 80 -3.83 6.70 5.31
C THR A 80 -2.54 5.99 4.87
N PRO A 81 -2.39 5.60 3.59
CA PRO A 81 -1.16 4.98 3.09
C PRO A 81 0.09 5.86 3.23
N ARG A 82 -0.06 7.19 3.22
CA ARG A 82 1.05 8.12 3.48
C ARG A 82 1.48 8.06 4.94
N ALA A 83 0.54 8.25 5.87
CA ALA A 83 0.83 8.19 7.30
C ALA A 83 1.34 6.80 7.71
N CYS A 84 0.89 5.72 7.07
CA CYS A 84 1.42 4.39 7.37
C CYS A 84 2.92 4.28 7.06
N ARG A 85 3.33 4.72 5.87
CA ARG A 85 4.74 4.72 5.45
C ARG A 85 5.61 5.66 6.28
N GLU A 86 5.10 6.83 6.67
CA GLU A 86 5.80 7.78 7.54
C GLU A 86 6.15 7.17 8.91
N HIS A 87 5.31 6.24 9.40
CA HIS A 87 5.58 5.51 10.64
C HIS A 87 6.27 4.15 10.41
N GLY A 88 6.75 3.87 9.20
CA GLY A 88 7.49 2.64 8.89
C GLY A 88 6.63 1.37 8.83
N GLY A 89 5.31 1.48 8.79
CA GLY A 89 4.40 0.33 8.74
C GLY A 89 4.10 -0.16 7.32
N VAL A 90 3.46 -1.33 7.25
CA VAL A 90 2.96 -1.93 6.00
C VAL A 90 1.46 -1.65 5.86
N PHE A 91 1.09 -0.95 4.79
CA PHE A 91 -0.30 -0.65 4.50
C PHE A 91 -0.97 -1.80 3.75
N ARG A 92 -2.08 -2.33 4.27
CA ARG A 92 -2.78 -3.51 3.70
C ARG A 92 -3.77 -3.15 2.61
N GLY A 93 -4.04 -1.86 2.39
CA GLY A 93 -4.97 -1.37 1.37
C GLY A 93 -6.15 -0.65 1.99
N ILE A 94 -6.87 0.13 1.19
CA ILE A 94 -8.06 0.87 1.64
C ILE A 94 -9.16 -0.15 2.01
N GLY A 95 -9.87 0.09 3.10
CA GLY A 95 -10.94 -0.79 3.60
C GLY A 95 -10.46 -2.03 4.37
N SER A 96 -9.14 -2.27 4.42
CA SER A 96 -8.58 -3.32 5.29
C SER A 96 -8.72 -2.98 6.77
N THR A 97 -8.77 -4.02 7.60
CA THR A 97 -8.95 -3.94 9.05
C THR A 97 -7.71 -4.42 9.77
N CYS A 98 -7.60 -4.12 11.07
CA CYS A 98 -6.43 -4.53 11.84
C CYS A 98 -6.30 -6.05 12.02
N ASP A 99 -7.33 -6.82 11.74
CA ASP A 99 -7.23 -8.28 11.70
C ASP A 99 -6.38 -8.75 10.51
N ASP A 100 -6.27 -7.95 9.44
CA ASP A 100 -5.39 -8.23 8.28
C ASP A 100 -3.89 -8.07 8.60
N CYS A 101 -3.57 -7.52 9.77
CA CYS A 101 -2.20 -7.41 10.29
C CYS A 101 -1.75 -8.63 11.08
N ARG A 102 -2.68 -9.53 11.43
CA ARG A 102 -2.30 -10.78 12.07
C ARG A 102 -1.51 -11.60 11.05
N PRO A 103 -0.38 -12.22 11.45
CA PRO A 103 0.32 -13.11 10.56
C PRO A 103 -0.61 -14.22 10.11
N ALA A 104 -0.64 -14.50 8.82
CA ALA A 104 -1.44 -15.58 8.29
C ALA A 104 -0.98 -16.89 8.93
N VAL A 105 -1.96 -17.66 9.43
CA VAL A 105 -1.75 -18.97 10.01
C VAL A 105 -2.39 -20.02 9.12
N GLY A 106 -1.75 -21.19 9.09
CA GLY A 106 -2.18 -22.32 8.30
C GLY A 106 -1.65 -23.62 8.88
N ALA A 107 -2.11 -24.73 8.30
CA ALA A 107 -1.65 -26.06 8.64
C ALA A 107 -0.19 -26.25 8.23
N CYS A 108 0.59 -26.80 9.14
CA CYS A 108 1.97 -27.19 8.94
C CYS A 108 2.14 -28.66 9.31
N CYS A 109 2.66 -29.44 8.37
CA CYS A 109 2.96 -30.84 8.56
C CYS A 109 4.42 -31.00 8.97
N VAL A 110 4.66 -31.39 10.22
CA VAL A 110 5.99 -31.64 10.75
C VAL A 110 6.17 -33.13 11.00
N GLU A 111 7.31 -33.67 10.60
CA GLU A 111 7.63 -35.06 10.89
C GLU A 111 8.07 -35.18 12.35
N THR A 112 7.39 -36.06 13.09
CA THR A 112 7.76 -36.37 14.48
C THR A 112 8.90 -37.39 14.51
N PRO A 113 9.65 -37.47 15.61
CA PRO A 113 10.70 -38.50 15.77
C PRO A 113 10.20 -39.94 15.63
N ALA A 114 8.89 -40.17 15.74
CA ALA A 114 8.24 -41.46 15.54
C ALA A 114 7.93 -41.78 14.06
N GLY A 115 8.30 -40.91 13.11
CA GLY A 115 8.00 -41.05 11.68
C GLY A 115 6.55 -40.73 11.31
N ILE A 116 5.79 -40.10 12.22
CA ILE A 116 4.40 -39.70 12.00
C ILE A 116 4.37 -38.21 11.64
N LEU A 117 3.61 -37.84 10.60
CA LEU A 117 3.34 -36.44 10.25
C LEU A 117 2.32 -35.84 11.23
N ALA A 118 2.77 -34.92 12.08
CA ALA A 118 1.88 -34.16 12.96
C ALA A 118 1.44 -32.86 12.27
N CYS A 119 0.16 -32.53 12.39
CA CYS A 119 -0.39 -31.26 11.91
C CYS A 119 -0.47 -30.24 13.04
N ILE A 120 0.09 -29.05 12.82
CA ILE A 120 0.00 -27.92 13.75
C ILE A 120 -0.37 -26.64 13.00
N MET A 121 -1.14 -25.76 13.63
CA MET A 121 -1.47 -24.44 13.09
C MET A 121 -0.37 -23.44 13.45
N THR A 122 0.23 -22.81 12.44
CA THR A 122 1.37 -21.90 12.64
C THR A 122 1.50 -20.92 11.48
N THR A 123 2.37 -19.92 11.64
CA THR A 123 2.84 -19.09 10.53
C THR A 123 3.74 -19.88 9.57
N PRO A 124 3.88 -19.45 8.30
CA PRO A 124 4.77 -20.07 7.32
C PRO A 124 6.22 -20.15 7.81
N GLN A 125 6.71 -19.09 8.46
CA GLN A 125 8.06 -19.05 9.03
C GLN A 125 8.22 -20.08 10.15
N GLY A 126 7.29 -20.13 11.11
CA GLY A 126 7.34 -21.11 12.19
C GLY A 126 7.25 -22.55 11.68
N CYS A 127 6.58 -22.78 10.56
CA CYS A 127 6.57 -24.09 9.90
C CYS A 127 7.95 -24.47 9.35
N ARG A 128 8.61 -23.54 8.64
CA ARG A 128 9.95 -23.74 8.08
C ARG A 128 11.00 -23.96 9.15
N GLU A 129 10.92 -23.23 10.27
CA GLU A 129 11.82 -23.39 11.41
C GLU A 129 11.74 -24.79 12.03
N ARG A 130 10.57 -25.44 11.97
CA ARG A 130 10.38 -26.82 12.42
C ARG A 130 10.63 -27.87 11.34
N GLY A 131 11.14 -27.48 10.18
CA GLY A 131 11.40 -28.39 9.06
C GLY A 131 10.14 -28.99 8.43
N GLY A 132 8.98 -28.34 8.63
CA GLY A 132 7.70 -28.84 8.13
C GLY A 132 7.32 -28.34 6.74
N VAL A 133 6.27 -28.92 6.19
CA VAL A 133 5.62 -28.51 4.94
C VAL A 133 4.38 -27.67 5.27
N TYR A 134 4.37 -26.42 4.83
CA TYR A 134 3.25 -25.51 5.02
C TYR A 134 2.19 -25.71 3.93
N GLN A 135 0.94 -25.90 4.33
CA GLN A 135 -0.17 -26.19 3.41
C GLN A 135 -0.85 -24.93 2.84
N GLY A 136 -0.42 -23.74 3.27
CA GLY A 136 -0.94 -22.46 2.80
C GLY A 136 -1.77 -21.72 3.85
N ASP A 137 -1.97 -20.42 3.62
CA ASP A 137 -2.69 -19.54 4.54
C ASP A 137 -4.17 -19.91 4.63
N GLY A 138 -4.71 -19.93 5.86
CA GLY A 138 -6.10 -20.31 6.12
C GLY A 138 -6.39 -21.81 6.02
N SER A 139 -5.41 -22.65 5.68
CA SER A 139 -5.57 -24.11 5.74
C SER A 139 -5.71 -24.59 7.18
N THR A 140 -6.64 -25.52 7.43
CA THR A 140 -6.89 -26.07 8.77
C THR A 140 -6.25 -27.43 8.94
N CYS A 141 -5.83 -27.77 10.16
CA CYS A 141 -5.44 -29.13 10.50
C CYS A 141 -6.65 -30.05 10.56
N THR A 142 -6.65 -31.04 9.69
CA THR A 142 -7.60 -32.15 9.62
C THR A 142 -6.82 -33.44 9.46
N ASP A 143 -7.47 -34.59 9.64
CA ASP A 143 -6.82 -35.90 9.47
C ASP A 143 -6.20 -36.08 8.07
N ALA A 144 -6.76 -35.40 7.06
CA ALA A 144 -6.25 -35.44 5.68
C ALA A 144 -5.12 -34.44 5.39
N SER A 145 -4.95 -33.39 6.21
CA SER A 145 -4.04 -32.27 5.90
C SER A 145 -2.57 -32.68 5.82
N CYS A 146 -2.20 -33.75 6.52
CA CYS A 146 -0.85 -34.29 6.58
C CYS A 146 -0.81 -35.79 6.24
N ALA A 147 -1.84 -36.27 5.52
CA ALA A 147 -1.85 -37.65 5.07
C ALA A 147 -0.66 -37.92 4.14
N PRO A 148 0.05 -39.05 4.31
CA PRO A 148 1.09 -39.42 3.37
C PRO A 148 0.51 -39.50 1.95
N PRO A 149 1.30 -39.16 0.92
CA PRO A 149 0.82 -39.25 -0.46
C PRO A 149 0.31 -40.66 -0.73
N PRO A 150 -0.82 -40.80 -1.46
CA PRO A 150 -1.35 -42.11 -1.79
C PRO A 150 -0.28 -42.87 -2.57
N ILE A 151 0.10 -44.03 -2.04
CA ILE A 151 1.06 -44.92 -2.71
C ILE A 151 0.32 -45.46 -3.93
N GLY A 152 0.79 -45.08 -5.13
CA GLY A 152 0.31 -45.69 -6.37
C GLY A 152 0.62 -47.19 -6.37
N ALA A 153 -0.01 -47.96 -7.24
CA ALA A 153 0.36 -49.35 -7.46
C ALA A 153 0.81 -49.55 -8.90
N CYS A 154 1.89 -50.31 -9.10
CA CYS A 154 2.27 -50.81 -10.41
C CYS A 154 1.61 -52.18 -10.62
N CYS A 155 0.77 -52.30 -11.65
CA CYS A 155 0.10 -53.55 -11.97
C CYS A 155 0.80 -54.24 -13.14
N ILE A 156 1.28 -55.47 -12.91
CA ILE A 156 1.94 -56.31 -13.90
C ILE A 156 1.06 -57.52 -14.24
N GLN A 157 1.08 -57.94 -15.50
CA GLN A 157 0.47 -59.20 -15.93
C GLN A 157 1.40 -60.36 -15.56
N THR A 158 0.89 -61.34 -14.82
CA THR A 158 1.55 -62.62 -14.51
C THR A 158 0.79 -63.76 -15.19
N ALA A 159 1.36 -64.96 -15.14
CA ALA A 159 0.70 -66.17 -15.66
C ALA A 159 -0.65 -66.46 -14.97
N ASP A 160 -0.85 -65.96 -13.75
CA ASP A 160 -2.04 -66.13 -12.93
C ASP A 160 -3.02 -64.93 -13.00
N GLY A 161 -2.70 -63.87 -13.77
CA GLY A 161 -3.54 -62.68 -13.94
C GLY A 161 -2.84 -61.35 -13.60
N VAL A 162 -3.62 -60.30 -13.28
CA VAL A 162 -3.06 -58.98 -12.93
C VAL A 162 -2.67 -58.96 -11.46
N ARG A 163 -1.39 -58.72 -11.17
CA ARG A 163 -0.88 -58.49 -9.81
C ARG A 163 -0.42 -57.05 -9.67
N CYS A 164 -0.95 -56.34 -8.68
CA CYS A 164 -0.54 -54.98 -8.33
C CYS A 164 0.41 -54.99 -7.13
N VAL A 165 1.53 -54.28 -7.24
CA VAL A 165 2.51 -54.07 -6.17
C VAL A 165 2.61 -52.57 -5.85
N PRO A 166 2.90 -52.18 -4.59
CA PRO A 166 3.08 -50.76 -4.24
C PRO A 166 4.16 -50.14 -5.13
N ALA A 167 3.87 -48.99 -5.73
CA ALA A 167 4.84 -48.14 -6.39
C ALA A 167 5.47 -47.25 -5.31
N THR A 168 6.58 -47.73 -4.75
CA THR A 168 7.44 -46.97 -3.82
C THR A 168 8.34 -46.01 -4.58
#